data_AF-A0A352Q146-F1
#
_entry.id   AF-A0A352Q146-F1
#
_cell.length_a   1.000
_cell.length_b   1.000
_cell.length_c   1.000
_cell.angle_alpha   90.00
_cell.angle_beta   90.00
_cell.angle_gamma   90.00
#
_symmetry.space_group_name_H-M   'P 1'
#
loop_
_entity.id
_entity.type
_entity.pdbx_description
1 polymer ?
#
loop_
_entity_poly.entity_id
_entity_poly.type
_entity_poly.pdbx_seq_one_letter_code
_entity_poly.pdbx_strand_id
1 'polypeptide(L)'
;LSTLHTNDAAGSVTRLLEMGIEDYLLNSTLNMVLAQRLVRRLCDACKQAYQADEAVIREFKLGPPDGSLTLYRAGGCETCGGTGFYGRIGIIEILKLSDDLRQLVLQQASAGE
;
A
#
# COMPACT_ATOMS: atom_id res chain seq x y z
N LEU A 1 -14.42 -11.46 -9.66
CA LEU A 1 -13.32 -10.51 -9.41
C LEU A 1 -13.59 -9.28 -10.26
N SER A 2 -13.54 -8.08 -9.68
CA SER A 2 -13.77 -6.81 -10.37
C SER A 2 -12.69 -5.81 -9.95
N THR A 3 -12.65 -4.65 -10.61
CA THR A 3 -11.69 -3.58 -10.32
C THR A 3 -12.42 -2.27 -10.06
N LEU A 4 -11.89 -1.47 -9.13
CA LEU A 4 -12.37 -0.13 -8.83
C LEU A 4 -11.16 0.82 -8.70
N HIS A 5 -11.37 2.09 -9.02
CA HIS A 5 -10.34 3.12 -8.90
C HIS A 5 -10.50 3.89 -7.59
N THR A 6 -9.80 3.44 -6.55
CA THR A 6 -9.69 4.13 -5.25
C THR A 6 -8.24 4.26 -4.82
N ASN A 7 -7.99 5.08 -3.80
CA ASN A 7 -6.64 5.32 -3.28
C ASN A 7 -6.16 4.24 -2.29
N ASP A 8 -7.08 3.53 -1.65
CA ASP A 8 -6.82 2.53 -0.60
C ASP A 8 -7.97 1.50 -0.56
N ALA A 9 -7.78 0.45 0.24
CA ALA A 9 -8.70 -0.67 0.28
C ALA A 9 -10.01 -0.33 1.00
N ALA A 10 -9.95 0.41 2.11
CA ALA A 10 -11.12 0.83 2.87
C ALA A 10 -12.02 1.79 2.06
N GLY A 11 -11.44 2.74 1.32
CA GLY A 11 -12.16 3.66 0.45
C GLY A 11 -12.93 2.98 -0.69
N SER A 12 -12.59 1.73 -1.04
CA SER A 12 -13.42 0.94 -1.97
C SER A 12 -14.80 0.62 -1.37
N VAL A 13 -14.87 0.37 -0.07
CA VAL A 13 -16.14 0.10 0.63
C VAL A 13 -17.01 1.35 0.61
N THR A 14 -16.47 2.49 1.04
CA THR A 14 -17.16 3.79 0.99
C THR A 14 -17.62 4.11 -0.43
N ARG A 15 -16.76 3.91 -1.44
CA ARG A 15 -17.10 4.21 -2.82
C ARG A 15 -18.25 3.36 -3.36
N LEU A 16 -18.34 2.08 -2.96
CA LEU A 16 -19.45 1.21 -3.34
C LEU A 16 -20.77 1.67 -2.71
N LEU A 17 -20.74 2.10 -1.45
CA LEU A 17 -21.91 2.70 -0.78
C LEU A 17 -22.34 4.01 -1.46
N GLU A 18 -21.41 4.90 -1.78
CA GLU A 18 -21.69 6.16 -2.52
C GLU A 18 -22.30 5.91 -3.91
N MET A 19 -21.97 4.79 -4.54
CA MET A 19 -22.55 4.38 -5.83
C MET A 19 -23.97 3.80 -5.68
N GLY A 20 -24.51 3.74 -4.46
CA GLY A 20 -25.87 3.28 -4.18
C GLY A 20 -25.98 1.78 -3.94
N ILE A 21 -24.87 1.08 -3.66
CA ILE A 21 -24.94 -0.32 -3.24
C ILE A 21 -25.39 -0.36 -1.78
N GLU A 22 -26.47 -1.10 -1.53
CA GLU A 22 -26.97 -1.33 -0.18
C GLU A 22 -25.94 -2.05 0.69
N ASP A 23 -25.81 -1.60 1.94
CA ASP A 23 -24.84 -2.09 2.92
C ASP A 23 -24.93 -3.61 3.16
N TYR A 24 -26.15 -4.17 3.23
CA TYR A 24 -26.38 -5.60 3.42
C TYR A 24 -25.92 -6.45 2.21
N LEU A 25 -26.00 -5.91 0.99
CA LEU A 25 -25.47 -6.57 -0.21
C LEU A 25 -23.95 -6.55 -0.19
N LEU A 26 -23.36 -5.41 0.18
CA LEU A 26 -21.91 -5.29 0.32
C LEU A 26 -21.40 -6.31 1.36
N ASN A 27 -22.07 -6.39 2.50
CA ASN A 27 -21.76 -7.32 3.59
C ASN A 27 -22.04 -8.79 3.30
N SER A 28 -22.83 -9.13 2.29
CA SER A 28 -23.06 -10.55 1.92
C SER A 28 -22.19 -11.01 0.76
N THR A 29 -21.65 -10.10 -0.03
CA THR A 29 -20.96 -10.42 -1.29
C THR A 29 -19.47 -10.07 -1.29
N LEU A 30 -19.06 -9.04 -0.54
CA LEU A 30 -17.67 -8.61 -0.51
C LEU A 30 -16.87 -9.48 0.48
N ASN A 31 -15.84 -10.14 -0.04
CA ASN A 31 -14.94 -10.98 0.75
C ASN A 31 -13.68 -10.22 1.18
N MET A 32 -13.11 -9.43 0.26
CA MET A 32 -11.83 -8.76 0.43
C MET A 32 -11.65 -7.68 -0.63
N VAL A 33 -10.92 -6.63 -0.28
CA VAL A 33 -10.39 -5.62 -1.20
C VAL A 33 -8.86 -5.69 -1.20
N LEU A 34 -8.27 -5.58 -2.38
CA LEU A 34 -6.83 -5.50 -2.61
C LEU A 34 -6.51 -4.15 -3.23
N ALA A 35 -5.84 -3.26 -2.49
CA ALA A 35 -5.30 -2.03 -3.04
C ALA A 35 -3.83 -2.23 -3.41
N GLN A 36 -3.46 -1.90 -4.65
CA GLN A 36 -2.15 -2.18 -5.20
C GLN A 36 -1.49 -0.91 -5.73
N ARG A 37 -0.21 -0.74 -5.40
CA ARG A 37 0.69 0.22 -6.06
C ARG A 37 1.89 -0.50 -6.66
N LEU A 38 2.30 -0.08 -7.86
CA LEU A 38 3.55 -0.56 -8.46
C LEU A 38 4.64 0.48 -8.25
N VAL A 39 5.73 0.09 -7.60
CA VAL A 39 6.90 0.93 -7.42
C VAL A 39 8.06 0.43 -8.28
N ARG A 40 8.92 1.34 -8.71
CA ARG A 40 10.14 1.00 -9.45
C ARG A 40 11.09 0.25 -8.52
N ARG A 41 11.64 -0.88 -8.96
CA ARG A 41 12.63 -1.64 -8.19
C ARG A 41 14.02 -1.09 -8.49
N LEU A 42 14.84 -0.88 -7.45
CA LEU A 42 16.23 -0.49 -7.64
C LEU A 42 16.98 -1.53 -8.48
N CYS A 43 17.87 -1.06 -9.35
CA CYS A 43 18.72 -1.94 -10.13
C CYS A 43 19.74 -2.62 -9.23
N ASP A 44 19.76 -3.96 -9.20
CA ASP A 44 20.66 -4.73 -8.35
C ASP A 44 22.14 -4.55 -8.72
N ALA A 45 22.45 -4.17 -9.96
CA ALA A 45 23.82 -3.95 -10.43
C ALA A 45 24.42 -2.62 -9.93
N CYS A 46 23.61 -1.63 -9.56
CA CYS A 46 24.11 -0.28 -9.23
C CYS A 46 23.44 0.37 -8.01
N LYS A 47 22.62 -0.35 -7.24
CA LYS A 47 22.04 0.21 -6.00
C LYS A 47 23.15 0.53 -5.00
N GLN A 48 23.02 1.68 -4.34
CA GLN A 48 24.03 2.15 -3.37
C GLN A 48 23.44 2.16 -1.97
N ALA A 49 24.13 1.53 -1.03
CA ALA A 49 23.77 1.57 0.37
C ALA A 49 24.06 2.96 0.97
N TYR A 50 23.21 3.42 1.88
CA TYR A 50 23.44 4.61 2.69
C TYR A 50 22.77 4.44 4.05
N GLN A 51 23.27 5.13 5.07
CA GLN A 51 22.60 5.19 6.37
C GLN A 51 21.42 6.15 6.27
N ALA A 52 20.25 5.69 6.68
CA ALA A 52 19.05 6.50 6.68
C ALA A 52 19.18 7.65 7.68
N ASP A 53 18.65 8.82 7.30
CA ASP A 53 18.61 9.97 8.20
C ASP A 53 17.68 9.68 9.38
N GLU A 54 18.05 10.13 10.57
CA GLU A 54 17.23 9.97 11.78
C GLU A 54 15.81 10.53 11.60
N ALA A 55 15.66 11.61 10.83
CA ALA A 55 14.36 12.20 10.52
C ALA A 55 13.44 11.20 9.79
N VAL A 56 13.97 10.50 8.77
CA VAL A 56 13.24 9.48 8.01
C VAL A 56 12.87 8.30 8.91
N ILE A 57 13.81 7.86 9.74
CA ILE A 57 13.59 6.77 10.70
C ILE A 57 12.45 7.10 11.66
N ARG A 58 12.45 8.31 12.23
CA ARG A 58 11.42 8.74 13.20
C ARG A 58 10.06 8.96 12.54
N GLU A 59 10.03 9.61 11.38
CA GLU A 59 8.79 9.91 10.65
C GLU A 59 8.06 8.62 10.27
N PHE A 60 8.78 7.66 9.69
CA PHE A 60 8.19 6.41 9.20
C PHE A 60 8.24 5.27 10.23
N LYS A 61 8.77 5.53 11.44
CA LYS A 61 8.94 4.55 12.52
C LYS A 61 9.66 3.27 12.04
N LEU A 62 10.73 3.45 11.27
CA LEU A 62 11.47 2.36 10.62
C LEU A 62 12.70 1.94 11.41
N GLY A 63 13.06 0.66 11.30
CA GLY A 63 14.37 0.17 11.75
C GLY A 63 14.47 -0.16 13.24
N PRO A 64 15.64 -0.68 13.67
CA PRO A 64 15.88 -1.11 15.04
C PRO A 64 15.94 0.06 16.04
N PRO A 65 15.71 -0.20 17.34
CA PRO A 65 15.73 0.84 18.38
C PRO A 65 17.06 1.60 18.50
N ASP A 66 18.15 1.04 18.01
CA ASP A 66 19.49 1.65 18.01
C ASP A 66 19.69 2.68 16.87
N GLY A 67 18.68 2.89 16.03
CA GLY A 67 18.70 3.86 14.94
C GLY A 67 19.54 3.44 13.73
N SER A 68 20.08 2.22 13.71
CA SER A 68 20.91 1.74 12.61
C SER A 68 20.05 1.17 11.47
N LEU A 69 19.73 1.99 10.48
CA LEU A 69 18.96 1.57 9.30
C LEU A 69 19.71 1.87 8.00
N THR A 70 20.15 0.81 7.31
CA THR A 70 20.70 0.93 5.96
C THR A 70 19.60 0.87 4.93
N LEU A 71 19.48 1.92 4.12
CA LEU A 71 18.60 1.98 2.96
C LEU A 71 19.43 1.99 1.67
N TYR A 72 18.76 1.85 0.53
CA TYR A 72 19.39 1.82 -0.78
C TYR A 72 18.82 2.92 -1.67
N ARG A 73 19.68 3.52 -2.49
CA ARG A 73 19.32 4.54 -3.49
C ARG A 73 19.80 4.18 -4.88
N ALA A 74 19.23 4.84 -5.87
CA ALA A 74 19.55 4.67 -7.28
C ALA A 74 20.97 5.21 -7.60
N GLY A 75 21.82 4.37 -8.21
CA GLY A 75 23.15 4.78 -8.69
C GLY A 75 23.22 5.10 -10.19
N GLY A 76 22.47 4.37 -11.03
CA GLY A 76 22.54 4.48 -12.49
C GLY A 76 23.69 3.67 -13.10
N CYS A 77 23.39 2.86 -14.12
CA CYS A 77 24.37 2.10 -14.90
C CYS A 77 23.81 1.73 -16.27
N GLU A 78 24.64 1.15 -17.14
CA GLU A 78 24.24 0.68 -18.48
C GLU A 78 23.07 -0.33 -18.44
N THR A 79 23.10 -1.29 -17.52
CA THR A 79 22.06 -2.32 -17.35
C THR A 79 20.66 -1.75 -17.12
N CYS A 80 20.56 -0.59 -16.49
CA CYS A 80 19.28 0.09 -16.21
C CYS A 80 19.05 1.35 -17.05
N GLY A 81 19.86 1.57 -18.10
CA GLY A 81 19.77 2.76 -18.96
C GLY A 81 19.98 4.07 -18.20
N GLY A 82 20.82 4.07 -17.17
CA GLY A 82 21.12 5.25 -16.34
C GLY A 82 20.04 5.63 -15.32
N THR A 83 18.90 4.93 -15.28
CA THR A 83 17.78 5.31 -14.38
C THR A 83 18.00 4.92 -12.91
N GLY A 84 18.83 3.92 -12.67
CA GLY A 84 19.02 3.28 -11.36
C GLY A 84 17.88 2.34 -10.94
N PHE A 85 16.91 2.08 -11.82
CA PHE A 85 15.79 1.17 -11.58
C PHE A 85 15.68 0.11 -12.68
N TYR A 86 15.36 -1.13 -12.31
CA TYR A 86 15.12 -2.21 -13.27
C TYR A 86 13.96 -3.10 -12.82
N GLY A 87 12.86 -3.03 -13.57
CA GLY A 87 11.60 -3.69 -13.24
C GLY A 87 10.75 -2.92 -12.21
N ARG A 88 9.66 -3.55 -11.78
CA ARG A 88 8.71 -3.03 -10.79
C ARG A 88 8.35 -4.11 -9.78
N ILE A 89 7.94 -3.70 -8.60
CA ILE A 89 7.40 -4.57 -7.56
C ILE A 89 6.06 -4.01 -7.05
N GLY A 90 5.14 -4.91 -6.71
CA GLY A 90 3.85 -4.54 -6.13
C GLY A 90 3.95 -4.37 -4.62
N ILE A 91 3.39 -3.26 -4.12
CA ILE A 91 3.04 -3.09 -2.71
C ILE A 91 1.53 -3.27 -2.64
N ILE A 92 1.08 -4.18 -1.79
CA ILE A 92 -0.32 -4.60 -1.71
C ILE A 92 -0.82 -4.37 -0.28
N GLU A 93 -1.95 -3.68 -0.19
CA GLU A 93 -2.76 -3.56 1.02
C GLU A 93 -3.96 -4.51 0.88
N ILE A 94 -4.18 -5.33 1.90
CA ILE A 94 -5.22 -6.35 1.91
C ILE A 94 -6.22 -6.03 3.01
N LEU A 95 -7.46 -5.71 2.63
CA LEU A 95 -8.56 -5.55 3.57
C LEU A 95 -9.52 -6.73 3.43
N LYS A 96 -9.42 -7.70 4.34
CA LYS A 96 -10.38 -8.79 4.42
C LYS A 96 -11.60 -8.32 5.20
N LEU A 97 -12.80 -8.57 4.68
CA LEU A 97 -14.03 -8.16 5.36
C LEU A 97 -14.34 -9.13 6.51
N SER A 98 -13.78 -8.84 7.69
CA SER A 98 -14.05 -9.54 8.95
C SER A 98 -15.43 -9.21 9.50
N ASP A 99 -15.90 -9.96 10.51
CA ASP A 99 -17.20 -9.69 11.13
C ASP A 99 -17.26 -8.30 11.78
N ASP A 100 -16.16 -7.85 12.41
CA ASP A 100 -16.06 -6.50 12.97
C ASP A 100 -16.20 -5.41 11.89
N LEU A 101 -15.51 -5.59 10.75
CA LEU A 101 -15.64 -4.66 9.62
C LEU A 101 -17.04 -4.68 9.01
N ARG A 102 -17.70 -5.85 8.95
CA ARG A 102 -19.09 -5.94 8.50
C ARG A 102 -20.02 -5.12 9.39
N GLN A 103 -19.81 -5.12 10.71
CA GLN A 103 -20.58 -4.27 11.62
C GLN A 103 -20.33 -2.78 11.36
N LEU A 104 -19.08 -2.38 11.14
CA LEU A 104 -18.73 -0.99 10.80
C LEU A 104 -19.37 -0.53 9.47
N VAL A 105 -19.47 -1.43 8.48
CA VAL A 105 -20.17 -1.16 7.21
C VAL A 105 -21.67 -0.91 7.42
N LEU A 106 -22.34 -1.70 8.27
CA LEU A 106 -23.77 -1.47 8.61
C LEU A 106 -23.98 -0.14 9.35
N GLN A 107 -23.00 0.27 10.14
CA GLN A 107 -23.03 1.54 10.86
C GLN A 107 -22.64 2.73 9.97
N GLN A 108 -22.28 2.48 8.71
CA GLN A 108 -21.78 3.48 7.77
C GLN A 108 -20.60 4.30 8.33
N ALA A 109 -19.72 3.62 9.08
CA ALA A 109 -18.49 4.24 9.60
C ALA A 109 -17.58 4.71 8.46
N SER A 110 -16.81 5.77 8.72
CA SER A 110 -15.85 6.32 7.77
C SER A 110 -14.57 5.48 7.69
N ALA A 111 -13.84 5.58 6.58
CA ALA A 111 -12.62 4.78 6.35
C ALA A 111 -11.45 5.06 7.33
N GLY A 112 -11.57 6.09 8.18
CA GLY A 112 -10.56 6.44 9.19
C GLY A 112 -10.87 5.94 10.61
N GLU A 113 -12.01 5.28 10.80
CA GLU A 113 -12.46 4.68 12.07
C GLU A 113 -12.16 3.18 12.12
#